data_AF-A0AA41UWA9-F1
#
_entry.id   AF-A0AA41UWA9-F1
#
_cell.length_a   1.000
_cell.length_b   1.000
_cell.length_c   1.000
_cell.angle_alpha   90.00
_cell.angle_beta   90.00
_cell.angle_gamma   90.00
#
_symmetry.space_group_name_H-M   'P 1'
#
loop_
_entity.id
_entity.type
_entity.pdbx_description
1 polymer ?
#
loop_
_entity_poly.entity_id
_entity_poly.type
_entity_poly.pdbx_seq_one_letter_code
_entity_poly.pdbx_strand_id
1 'polypeptide(L)'
;MADLEFPGFRFHPTEEELLNFYLKKVVFGHKLHFDIIGFLNIYRHDPWELPGLAKIGEREWYFYVPRDRKQGPSGAGRPNRTTLNGFWKATGSDRTIRCLTDPKKILGLRKTLLFYNGRAPRGSKTDWVMNEYRLMPQNSSSKEDIVLCKIYRKATSLKVLEQRAAMEEEEMERAAMEEEEMESLPHRHRKTRLCLHH
;
A
#
# COMPACT_ATOMS: atom_id res chain seq x y z
N MET A 1 -15.59 -5.57 -19.69
CA MET A 1 -14.49 -6.48 -20.02
C MET A 1 -14.59 -7.59 -18.99
N ALA A 2 -14.94 -8.80 -19.44
CA ALA A 2 -15.62 -9.81 -18.63
C ALA A 2 -14.91 -10.10 -17.30
N ASP A 3 -15.66 -9.92 -16.21
CA ASP A 3 -15.35 -10.49 -14.92
C ASP A 3 -15.08 -11.98 -15.12
N LEU A 4 -13.87 -12.40 -14.78
CA LEU A 4 -13.47 -13.80 -14.73
C LEU A 4 -14.11 -14.45 -13.48
N GLU A 5 -15.42 -14.30 -13.33
CA GLU A 5 -16.20 -14.83 -12.20
C GLU A 5 -16.58 -16.28 -12.50
N PHE A 6 -15.60 -17.17 -12.42
CA PHE A 6 -15.90 -18.57 -12.14
C PHE A 6 -16.10 -18.70 -10.63
N PRO A 7 -17.27 -19.20 -10.16
CA PRO A 7 -17.50 -19.44 -8.73
C PRO A 7 -16.36 -20.26 -8.13
N GLY A 8 -15.63 -19.67 -7.17
CA GLY A 8 -14.50 -20.31 -6.48
C GLY A 8 -13.10 -20.02 -7.04
N PHE A 9 -12.95 -19.44 -8.24
CA PHE A 9 -11.64 -19.01 -8.72
C PHE A 9 -11.31 -17.59 -8.24
N ARG A 10 -10.13 -17.43 -7.66
CA ARG A 10 -9.64 -16.15 -7.15
C ARG A 10 -8.18 -15.99 -7.53
N PHE A 11 -7.80 -14.75 -7.83
CA PHE A 11 -6.41 -14.43 -8.04
C PHE A 11 -5.63 -14.52 -6.73
N HIS A 12 -5.00 -15.67 -6.48
CA HIS A 12 -4.21 -15.93 -5.29
C HIS A 12 -2.85 -16.56 -5.64
N PRO A 13 -2.00 -15.85 -6.41
CA PRO A 13 -0.71 -16.38 -6.83
C PRO A 13 0.24 -16.58 -5.65
N THR A 14 1.03 -17.64 -5.72
CA THR A 14 2.17 -17.90 -4.84
C THR A 14 3.30 -16.88 -5.06
N GLU A 15 4.21 -16.77 -4.10
CA GLU A 15 5.36 -15.86 -4.22
C GLU A 15 6.27 -16.21 -5.39
N GLU A 16 6.38 -17.51 -5.71
CA GLU A 16 7.11 -17.98 -6.90
C GLU A 16 6.42 -17.54 -8.18
N GLU A 17 5.10 -17.70 -8.32
CA GLU A 17 4.36 -17.28 -9.51
C GLU A 17 4.46 -15.76 -9.71
N LEU A 18 4.34 -14.98 -8.63
CA LEU A 18 4.52 -13.52 -8.67
C LEU A 18 5.86 -13.12 -9.28
N LEU A 19 6.95 -13.79 -8.91
CA LEU A 19 8.27 -13.48 -9.44
C LEU A 19 8.51 -14.11 -10.82
N ASN A 20 8.38 -15.42 -10.94
CA ASN A 20 8.85 -16.20 -12.09
C ASN A 20 7.89 -16.14 -13.28
N PHE A 21 6.59 -15.88 -13.04
CA PHE A 21 5.60 -15.72 -14.10
C PHE A 21 5.22 -14.26 -14.32
N TYR A 22 4.72 -13.55 -13.31
CA TYR A 22 4.16 -12.21 -13.49
C TYR A 22 5.23 -11.13 -13.67
N LEU A 23 6.13 -10.98 -12.69
CA LEU A 23 7.14 -9.92 -12.73
C LEU A 23 8.20 -10.17 -13.80
N LYS A 24 8.70 -11.41 -13.90
CA LYS A 24 9.68 -11.80 -14.91
C LYS A 24 9.19 -11.48 -16.32
N LYS A 25 7.99 -11.92 -16.70
CA LYS A 25 7.47 -11.67 -18.06
C LYS A 25 7.40 -10.17 -18.39
N VAL A 26 6.94 -9.34 -17.46
CA VAL A 26 6.89 -7.89 -17.64
C VAL A 26 8.29 -7.30 -17.84
N VAL A 27 9.25 -7.68 -17.00
CA VAL A 27 10.65 -7.22 -17.09
C VAL A 27 11.32 -7.61 -18.42
N PHE A 28 10.99 -8.78 -18.97
CA PHE A 28 11.48 -9.25 -20.28
C PHE A 28 10.63 -8.74 -21.46
N GLY A 29 9.65 -7.86 -21.23
CA GLY A 29 8.82 -7.26 -22.29
C GLY A 29 7.82 -8.23 -22.92
N HIS A 30 7.57 -9.38 -22.30
CA HIS A 30 6.56 -10.33 -22.78
C HIS A 30 5.16 -9.80 -22.46
N LYS A 31 4.30 -9.74 -23.47
CA LYS A 31 2.87 -9.43 -23.27
C LYS A 31 2.21 -10.57 -22.52
N LEU A 32 1.60 -10.26 -21.37
CA LEU A 32 0.71 -11.19 -20.69
C LEU A 32 -0.62 -11.22 -21.46
N HIS A 33 -1.18 -12.42 -21.66
CA HIS A 33 -2.49 -12.58 -22.30
C HIS A 33 -3.63 -12.03 -21.43
N PHE A 34 -3.38 -11.89 -20.13
CA PHE A 34 -4.34 -11.39 -19.15
C PHE A 34 -3.74 -10.18 -18.44
N ASP A 35 -4.43 -9.05 -18.52
CA ASP A 35 -4.02 -7.79 -17.93
C ASP A 35 -4.54 -7.66 -16.49
N ILE A 36 -4.13 -8.60 -15.64
CA ILE A 36 -4.66 -8.76 -14.26
C ILE A 36 -3.97 -7.79 -13.28
N ILE A 37 -2.72 -7.43 -13.53
CA ILE A 37 -1.93 -6.53 -12.67
C ILE A 37 -1.62 -5.26 -13.45
N GLY A 38 -2.04 -4.11 -12.93
CA GLY A 38 -1.83 -2.80 -13.55
C GLY A 38 -0.51 -2.14 -13.14
N PHE A 39 -0.02 -1.22 -13.97
CA PHE A 39 1.07 -0.31 -13.60
C PHE A 39 0.52 0.87 -12.80
N LEU A 40 1.10 1.14 -11.63
CA LEU A 40 0.72 2.28 -10.79
C LEU A 40 1.90 2.69 -9.91
N ASN A 41 2.15 3.99 -9.78
CA ASN A 41 3.07 4.50 -8.77
C ASN A 41 2.34 4.60 -7.41
N ILE A 42 2.29 3.47 -6.69
CA ILE A 42 1.56 3.35 -5.43
C ILE A 42 2.03 4.30 -4.32
N TYR A 43 3.25 4.86 -4.40
CA TYR A 43 3.75 5.79 -3.39
C TYR A 43 3.12 7.18 -3.47
N ARG A 44 2.33 7.45 -4.52
CA ARG A 44 1.55 8.69 -4.68
C ARG A 44 0.13 8.61 -4.12
N HIS A 45 -0.26 7.45 -3.60
CA HIS A 45 -1.61 7.17 -3.14
C HIS A 45 -1.58 6.64 -1.72
N ASP A 46 -2.59 6.99 -0.94
CA ASP A 46 -2.82 6.36 0.34
C ASP A 46 -3.35 4.94 0.16
N PRO A 47 -3.07 4.02 1.10
CA PRO A 47 -3.35 2.60 0.89
C PRO A 47 -4.84 2.27 0.75
N TRP A 48 -5.74 3.08 1.31
CA TRP A 48 -7.20 2.89 1.17
C TRP A 48 -7.75 3.29 -0.20
N GLU A 49 -7.00 4.06 -1.00
CA GLU A 49 -7.37 4.39 -2.37
C GLU A 49 -6.98 3.26 -3.34
N LEU A 50 -5.93 2.51 -3.02
CA LEU A 50 -5.36 1.47 -3.89
C LEU A 50 -6.37 0.39 -4.31
N PRO A 51 -7.27 -0.13 -3.45
CA PRO A 51 -8.31 -1.06 -3.88
C PRO A 51 -9.12 -0.60 -5.09
N GLY A 52 -9.49 0.69 -5.14
CA GLY A 52 -10.26 1.26 -6.26
C GLY A 52 -9.43 1.49 -7.53
N LEU A 53 -8.10 1.43 -7.44
CA LEU A 53 -7.17 1.58 -8.57
C LEU A 53 -6.65 0.24 -9.08
N ALA A 54 -6.94 -0.86 -8.39
CA ALA A 54 -6.55 -2.19 -8.80
C ALA A 54 -7.46 -2.71 -9.91
N LYS A 55 -6.91 -3.53 -10.82
CA LYS A 55 -7.69 -4.18 -11.88
C LYS A 55 -8.53 -5.36 -11.37
N ILE A 56 -8.07 -6.01 -10.30
CA ILE A 56 -8.77 -7.11 -9.62
C ILE A 56 -8.36 -7.12 -8.14
N GLY A 57 -9.20 -7.73 -7.32
CA GLY A 57 -8.88 -8.09 -5.95
C GLY A 57 -9.94 -7.64 -4.95
N GLU A 58 -10.26 -8.51 -4.00
CA GLU A 58 -11.21 -8.21 -2.92
C GLU A 58 -10.51 -7.95 -1.58
N ARG A 59 -9.45 -8.70 -1.29
CA ARG A 59 -8.68 -8.63 -0.03
C ARG A 59 -7.21 -8.30 -0.24
N GLU A 60 -6.73 -8.53 -1.46
CA GLU A 60 -5.34 -8.42 -1.86
C GLU A 60 -5.31 -7.78 -3.24
N TRP A 61 -4.49 -6.74 -3.39
CA TRP A 61 -4.38 -5.94 -4.60
C TRP A 61 -2.94 -5.92 -5.08
N TYR A 62 -2.76 -5.92 -6.40
CA TYR A 62 -1.47 -6.15 -7.03
C TYR A 62 -1.14 -5.05 -8.04
N PHE A 63 0.09 -4.53 -7.98
CA PHE A 63 0.56 -3.45 -8.84
C PHE A 63 1.98 -3.69 -9.34
N TYR A 64 2.24 -3.35 -10.59
CA TYR A 64 3.58 -3.11 -11.09
C TYR A 64 3.98 -1.67 -10.78
N VAL A 65 5.11 -1.50 -10.11
CA VAL A 65 5.61 -0.18 -9.70
C VAL A 65 6.97 0.04 -10.35
N PRO A 66 7.08 0.99 -11.29
CA PRO A 66 8.37 1.42 -11.81
C PRO A 66 9.18 2.07 -10.67
N ARG A 67 10.38 1.58 -10.43
CA ARG A 67 11.37 2.23 -9.57
C ARG A 67 12.18 3.19 -10.41
N ASP A 68 12.12 4.46 -10.03
CA ASP A 68 13.02 5.46 -10.55
C ASP A 68 14.42 5.22 -9.98
N ARG A 69 15.36 4.89 -10.87
CA ARG A 69 16.78 4.70 -10.51
C ARG A 69 17.51 6.06 -10.35
N LYS A 70 16.82 7.18 -10.59
CA LYS A 70 17.44 8.49 -10.90
C LYS A 70 17.18 9.63 -9.90
N GLN A 71 16.85 9.35 -8.63
CA GLN A 71 16.72 10.42 -7.64
C GLN A 71 17.87 10.43 -6.61
N GLY A 72 18.94 11.14 -6.98
CA GLY A 72 20.00 11.61 -6.08
C GLY A 72 21.38 11.71 -6.73
N PRO A 73 22.21 12.74 -6.45
CA PRO A 73 23.59 12.87 -6.95
C PRO A 73 24.52 11.73 -6.50
N SER A 74 24.07 10.92 -5.54
CA SER A 74 24.80 9.82 -4.90
C SER A 74 24.21 8.43 -5.20
N GLY A 75 23.27 8.30 -6.15
CA GLY A 75 22.87 7.01 -6.72
C GLY A 75 22.18 5.99 -5.78
N ALA A 76 21.88 6.36 -4.53
CA ALA A 76 21.30 5.48 -3.51
C ALA A 76 20.04 6.06 -2.85
N GLY A 77 19.20 6.74 -3.64
CA GLY A 77 17.95 7.32 -3.15
C GLY A 77 16.93 6.23 -2.80
N ARG A 78 16.69 6.01 -1.52
CA ARG A 78 15.55 5.22 -1.04
C ARG A 78 14.27 5.84 -1.62
N PRO A 79 13.34 5.06 -2.22
CA PRO A 79 12.11 5.63 -2.76
C PRO A 79 11.42 6.47 -1.69
N ASN A 80 10.96 7.68 -2.04
CA ASN A 80 10.14 8.45 -1.12
C ASN A 80 8.86 7.66 -0.85
N ARG A 81 8.73 7.22 0.38
CA ARG A 81 7.66 6.32 0.86
C ARG A 81 6.56 7.10 1.59
N THR A 82 6.58 8.42 1.50
CA THR A 82 5.62 9.33 2.12
C THR A 82 4.49 9.58 1.14
N THR A 83 3.26 9.39 1.58
CA THR A 83 2.02 9.71 0.87
C THR A 83 1.45 11.02 1.41
N LEU A 84 0.26 11.42 0.97
CA LEU A 84 -0.39 12.64 1.45
C LEU A 84 -0.63 12.59 2.97
N ASN A 85 -1.20 11.49 3.45
CA ASN A 85 -1.62 11.36 4.84
C ASN A 85 -0.68 10.50 5.68
N GLY A 86 0.33 9.83 5.12
CA GLY A 86 1.16 8.93 5.89
C GLY A 86 2.47 8.51 5.25
N PHE A 87 3.03 7.40 5.70
CA PHE A 87 4.27 6.85 5.16
C PHE A 87 4.40 5.34 5.31
N TRP A 88 5.08 4.72 4.34
CA TRP A 88 5.42 3.31 4.35
C TRP A 88 6.76 3.05 5.04
N LYS A 89 6.71 2.35 6.17
CA LYS A 89 7.90 1.94 6.92
C LYS A 89 8.25 0.49 6.62
N ALA A 90 9.50 0.24 6.22
CA ALA A 90 10.02 -1.12 6.10
C ALA A 90 10.02 -1.82 7.47
N THR A 91 9.60 -3.08 7.50
CA THR A 91 9.62 -3.91 8.70
C THR A 91 10.35 -5.21 8.41
N GLY A 92 11.23 -5.62 9.34
CA GLY A 92 12.03 -6.84 9.21
C GLY A 92 13.07 -6.83 8.09
N SER A 93 13.79 -7.93 8.01
CA SER A 93 14.75 -8.22 6.95
C SER A 93 14.06 -8.74 5.70
N ASP A 94 14.70 -8.54 4.55
CA ASP A 94 14.22 -9.04 3.27
C ASP A 94 14.20 -10.57 3.30
N ARG A 95 13.10 -11.18 2.85
CA ARG A 95 12.97 -12.64 2.76
C ARG A 95 13.32 -13.11 1.36
N THR A 96 14.20 -14.10 1.27
CA THR A 96 14.54 -14.77 0.02
C THR A 96 13.41 -15.66 -0.46
N ILE A 97 13.03 -15.51 -1.74
CA ILE A 97 12.08 -16.41 -2.41
C ILE A 97 12.86 -17.32 -3.34
N ARG A 98 12.69 -18.63 -3.13
CA ARG A 98 13.37 -19.71 -3.85
C ARG A 98 12.38 -20.43 -4.75
N CYS A 99 12.88 -21.04 -5.82
CA CYS A 99 12.07 -21.89 -6.67
C CYS A 99 11.70 -23.18 -5.92
N LEU A 100 10.44 -23.59 -6.00
CA LEU A 100 9.94 -24.79 -5.32
C LEU A 100 10.56 -26.08 -5.91
N THR A 101 10.84 -26.10 -7.21
CA THR A 101 11.46 -27.25 -7.89
C THR A 101 12.99 -27.26 -7.78
N ASP A 102 13.62 -26.11 -7.52
CA ASP A 102 15.07 -25.98 -7.32
C ASP A 102 15.36 -25.01 -6.16
N PRO A 103 15.49 -25.52 -4.92
CA PRO A 103 15.72 -24.69 -3.73
C PRO A 103 17.05 -23.92 -3.75
N LYS A 104 18.03 -24.33 -4.57
CA LYS A 104 19.30 -23.61 -4.71
C LYS A 104 19.09 -22.33 -5.53
N LYS A 105 18.11 -22.32 -6.42
CA LYS A 105 17.76 -21.17 -7.26
C LYS A 105 16.96 -20.13 -6.49
N ILE A 106 17.56 -18.96 -6.34
CA ILE A 106 16.89 -17.77 -5.78
C ILE A 106 16.20 -17.02 -6.91
N LEU A 107 14.90 -16.82 -6.78
CA LEU A 107 14.09 -16.08 -7.75
C LEU A 107 14.14 -14.58 -7.47
N GLY A 108 14.11 -14.20 -6.19
CA GLY A 108 14.02 -12.80 -5.78
C GLY A 108 13.93 -12.59 -4.28
N LEU A 109 13.59 -11.37 -3.90
CA LEU A 109 13.45 -10.92 -2.52
C LEU A 109 12.07 -10.33 -2.28
N ARG A 110 11.55 -10.51 -1.07
CA ARG A 110 10.33 -9.87 -0.55
C ARG A 110 10.69 -8.93 0.58
N LYS A 111 10.35 -7.65 0.42
CA LYS A 111 10.36 -6.66 1.50
C LYS A 111 8.94 -6.44 1.99
N THR A 112 8.72 -6.54 3.30
CA THR A 112 7.44 -6.15 3.91
C THR A 112 7.52 -4.73 4.45
N LEU A 113 6.48 -3.94 4.17
CA LEU A 113 6.30 -2.58 4.65
C LEU A 113 4.93 -2.46 5.34
N LEU A 114 4.88 -1.59 6.34
CA LEU A 114 3.67 -1.23 7.07
C LEU A 114 3.39 0.24 6.86
N PHE A 115 2.12 0.59 6.66
CA PHE A 115 1.74 1.98 6.55
C PHE A 115 1.47 2.59 7.91
N TYR A 116 1.92 3.83 8.08
CA TYR A 116 1.67 4.66 9.25
C TYR A 116 0.89 5.90 8.81
N ASN A 117 -0.23 6.19 9.46
CA ASN A 117 -1.01 7.40 9.23
C ASN A 117 -0.42 8.57 10.03
N GLY A 118 -0.43 9.77 9.48
CA GLY A 118 0.20 10.96 10.02
C GLY A 118 1.67 11.16 9.63
N ARG A 119 2.26 12.26 10.12
CA ARG A 119 3.63 12.66 9.76
C ARG A 119 4.67 11.82 10.50
N ALA A 120 5.73 11.43 9.78
CA ALA A 120 6.89 10.79 10.40
C ALA A 120 7.59 11.77 11.39
N PRO A 121 8.14 11.27 12.51
CA PRO A 121 8.16 9.88 12.98
C PRO A 121 6.95 9.50 13.85
N ARG A 122 6.02 10.41 14.14
CA ARG A 122 4.95 10.26 15.14
C ARG A 122 3.66 9.60 14.61
N GLY A 123 3.67 9.08 13.38
CA GLY A 123 2.49 8.47 12.78
C GLY A 123 1.99 7.24 13.56
N SER A 124 0.68 6.99 13.48
CA SER A 124 0.01 5.83 14.07
C SER A 124 0.07 4.64 13.12
N LYS A 125 0.37 3.46 13.66
CA LYS A 125 0.48 2.23 12.86
C LYS A 125 -0.90 1.80 12.37
N THR A 126 -1.00 1.55 11.07
CA THR A 126 -2.22 0.98 10.47
C THR A 126 -2.09 -0.53 10.23
N ASP A 127 -3.20 -1.13 9.83
CA ASP A 127 -3.34 -2.52 9.41
C ASP A 127 -3.00 -2.75 7.93
N TRP A 128 -2.64 -1.70 7.19
CA TRP A 128 -2.20 -1.80 5.80
C TRP A 128 -0.78 -2.32 5.68
N VAL A 129 -0.61 -3.31 4.81
CA VAL A 129 0.64 -3.99 4.54
C VAL A 129 0.93 -3.98 3.05
N MET A 130 2.20 -3.75 2.71
CA MET A 130 2.73 -3.91 1.38
C MET A 130 3.84 -4.96 1.40
N ASN A 131 3.76 -5.94 0.51
CA ASN A 131 4.87 -6.79 0.15
C ASN A 131 5.41 -6.35 -1.21
N GLU A 132 6.65 -5.87 -1.22
CA GLU A 132 7.40 -5.46 -2.40
C GLU A 132 8.29 -6.62 -2.84
N TYR A 133 8.05 -7.15 -4.03
CA TYR A 133 8.75 -8.28 -4.63
C TYR A 133 9.71 -7.78 -5.71
N ARG A 134 10.97 -8.20 -5.64
CA ARG A 134 12.03 -7.85 -6.60
C ARG A 134 12.69 -9.09 -7.16
N LEU A 135 13.04 -9.07 -8.44
CA LEU A 135 13.87 -10.10 -9.06
C LEU A 135 15.33 -9.95 -8.60
N MET A 136 16.06 -11.07 -8.58
CA MET A 136 17.52 -11.02 -8.43
C MET A 136 18.17 -10.31 -9.62
N PRO A 137 19.29 -9.59 -9.43
CA PRO A 137 19.98 -8.87 -10.51
C PRO A 137 20.33 -9.74 -11.73
N GLN A 138 20.67 -11.01 -11.51
CA GLN A 138 20.97 -11.97 -12.58
C GLN A 138 19.75 -12.29 -13.48
N ASN A 139 18.55 -11.99 -12.99
CA ASN A 139 17.28 -12.22 -13.67
C ASN A 139 16.64 -10.91 -14.18
N SER A 140 17.31 -9.76 -14.05
CA SER A 140 16.83 -8.45 -14.52
C SER A 140 17.74 -7.93 -15.64
N SER A 141 17.31 -8.03 -16.90
CA SER A 141 18.05 -7.49 -18.06
C SER A 141 17.61 -6.07 -18.44
N SER A 142 16.54 -5.54 -17.85
CA SER A 142 15.94 -4.26 -18.23
C SER A 142 16.67 -3.06 -17.60
N LYS A 143 16.72 -1.96 -18.36
CA LYS A 143 17.17 -0.64 -17.89
C LYS A 143 16.19 -0.02 -16.86
N GLU A 144 14.96 -0.53 -16.83
CA GLU A 144 13.90 -0.11 -15.92
C GLU A 144 13.79 -1.11 -14.76
N ASP A 145 13.98 -0.63 -13.52
CA ASP A 145 13.80 -1.43 -12.30
C ASP A 145 12.29 -1.46 -12.02
N ILE A 146 11.62 -2.60 -12.25
CA ILE A 146 10.19 -2.76 -11.98
C ILE A 146 10.05 -3.71 -10.79
N VAL A 147 9.20 -3.34 -9.83
CA VAL A 147 8.85 -4.21 -8.69
C VAL A 147 7.37 -4.57 -8.76
N LEU A 148 7.01 -5.71 -8.17
CA LEU A 148 5.62 -6.10 -7.98
C LEU A 148 5.24 -5.86 -6.53
N CYS A 149 4.17 -5.12 -6.30
CA CYS A 149 3.67 -4.82 -4.96
C CYS A 149 2.33 -5.51 -4.73
N LYS A 150 2.24 -6.27 -3.64
CA LYS A 150 0.99 -6.81 -3.10
C LYS A 150 0.57 -5.95 -1.90
N ILE A 151 -0.65 -5.42 -1.93
CA ILE A 151 -1.25 -4.61 -0.86
C ILE A 151 -2.39 -5.39 -0.25
N TYR A 152 -2.49 -5.37 1.07
CA TYR A 152 -3.59 -6.01 1.79
C TYR A 152 -3.74 -5.41 3.19
N ARG A 153 -4.89 -5.64 3.82
CA ARG A 153 -5.10 -5.35 5.24
C ARG A 153 -4.87 -6.60 6.06
N LYS A 154 -4.18 -6.47 7.20
CA LYS A 154 -4.17 -7.54 8.19
C LYS A 154 -5.59 -7.77 8.69
N ALA A 155 -5.95 -9.05 8.87
CA ALA A 155 -7.15 -9.38 9.61
C ALA A 155 -7.02 -8.80 11.01
N THR A 156 -7.79 -7.75 11.28
CA THR A 156 -7.93 -7.16 12.61
C THR A 156 -8.98 -8.01 13.32
N SER A 157 -8.70 -8.46 14.55
CA SER A 157 -9.70 -9.24 15.29
C SER A 157 -10.97 -8.43 15.46
N LEU A 158 -12.13 -9.11 15.47
CA LEU A 158 -13.44 -8.45 15.59
C LEU A 158 -13.48 -7.48 16.78
N LYS A 159 -12.93 -7.90 17.92
CA LYS A 159 -12.81 -7.07 19.13
C LYS A 159 -12.07 -5.75 18.92
N VAL A 160 -11.02 -5.74 18.09
CA VAL A 160 -10.25 -4.51 17.82
C VAL A 160 -10.99 -3.61 16.83
N LEU A 161 -11.80 -4.17 15.93
CA LEU A 161 -12.69 -3.40 15.06
C LEU A 161 -13.81 -2.73 15.85
N GLU A 162 -14.46 -3.47 16.76
CA GLU A 162 -15.51 -2.96 17.66
C GLU A 162 -15.00 -1.81 18.52
N GLN A 163 -13.81 -1.97 19.12
CA GLN A 163 -13.19 -0.91 19.92
C GLN A 163 -12.87 0.35 19.10
N ARG A 164 -12.42 0.20 17.84
CA ARG A 164 -12.16 1.35 16.98
C ARG A 164 -13.44 2.07 16.58
N ALA A 165 -14.48 1.32 16.22
CA ALA A 165 -15.79 1.88 15.91
C ALA A 165 -16.37 2.65 17.10
N ALA A 166 -16.28 2.08 18.32
CA ALA A 166 -16.73 2.77 19.54
C ALA A 166 -15.95 4.07 19.80
N MET A 167 -14.62 4.08 19.61
CA MET A 167 -13.84 5.31 19.76
C MET A 167 -14.15 6.35 18.68
N GLU A 168 -14.36 5.93 17.43
CA GLU A 168 -14.74 6.83 16.32
C GLU A 168 -16.14 7.42 16.54
N GLU A 169 -17.09 6.65 17.06
CA GLU A 169 -18.42 7.14 17.49
C GLU A 169 -18.29 8.16 18.63
N GLU A 170 -17.52 7.87 19.68
CA GLU A 170 -17.28 8.82 20.79
C GLU A 170 -16.60 10.12 20.32
N GLU A 171 -15.66 10.04 19.37
CA GLU A 171 -14.99 11.22 18.81
C GLU A 171 -15.95 12.04 17.95
N MET A 172 -16.82 11.40 17.18
CA MET A 172 -17.86 12.06 16.38
C MET A 172 -18.93 12.71 17.26
N GLU A 173 -19.38 12.03 18.32
CA GLU A 173 -20.33 12.61 19.30
C GLU A 173 -19.72 13.82 20.00
N ARG A 174 -18.44 13.74 20.41
CA ARG A 174 -17.74 14.87 21.01
C ARG A 174 -17.61 16.05 20.05
N ALA A 175 -17.26 15.80 18.79
CA ALA A 175 -17.17 16.84 17.77
C ALA A 175 -18.54 17.50 17.51
N ALA A 176 -19.62 16.72 17.48
CA ALA A 176 -20.98 17.24 17.31
C ALA A 176 -21.42 18.11 18.50
N MET A 177 -21.11 17.70 19.73
CA MET A 177 -21.37 18.50 20.93
C MET A 177 -20.58 19.82 20.93
N GLU A 178 -19.31 19.79 20.50
CA GLU A 178 -18.49 21.00 20.36
C GLU A 178 -19.03 21.94 19.27
N GLU A 179 -19.57 21.41 18.17
CA GLU A 179 -20.25 22.20 17.13
C GLU A 179 -21.55 22.83 17.66
N GLU A 180 -22.41 22.08 18.36
CA GLU A 180 -23.63 22.61 18.98
C GLU A 180 -23.34 23.66 20.06
N GLU A 181 -22.30 23.45 20.87
CA GLU A 181 -21.85 24.44 21.86
C GLU A 181 -21.35 25.71 21.17
N MET A 182 -20.62 25.58 20.05
CA MET A 182 -20.19 26.72 19.25
C MET A 182 -21.38 27.47 18.60
N GLU A 183 -22.41 26.74 18.20
CA GLU A 183 -23.58 27.30 17.55
C GLU A 183 -24.54 27.99 18.53
N SER A 184 -24.61 27.51 19.77
CA SER A 184 -25.42 28.11 20.84
C SER A 184 -24.83 29.40 21.44
N LEU A 185 -23.58 29.77 21.11
CA LEU A 185 -22.96 31.01 21.57
C LEU A 185 -23.61 32.26 20.94
N PRO A 186 -23.92 33.31 21.74
CA PRO A 186 -24.56 34.53 21.24
C PRO A 186 -23.67 35.26 20.22
N HIS A 187 -24.31 35.82 19.17
CA HIS A 187 -23.70 36.38 17.96
C HIS A 187 -22.52 37.37 18.18
N ARG A 188 -22.44 38.03 19.34
CA ARG A 188 -21.35 38.95 19.72
C ARG A 188 -20.01 38.24 20.00
N HIS A 189 -20.01 36.96 20.37
CA HIS A 189 -18.82 36.18 20.73
C HIS A 189 -18.26 35.32 19.60
N ARG A 190 -19.04 35.07 18.53
CA ARG A 190 -18.56 34.35 17.34
C ARG A 190 -17.43 35.10 16.61
N LYS A 191 -17.46 36.44 16.61
CA LYS A 191 -16.45 37.29 15.94
C LYS A 191 -15.12 37.43 16.69
N THR A 192 -15.09 37.26 18.01
CA THR A 192 -13.85 37.45 18.80
C THR A 192 -12.94 36.23 18.82
N ARG A 193 -13.46 35.02 18.58
CA ARG A 193 -12.64 33.78 18.58
C ARG A 193 -12.01 33.44 17.24
N LEU A 194 -12.56 33.94 16.12
CA LEU A 194 -11.94 33.79 14.80
C LEU A 194 -10.61 34.56 14.67
N CYS A 195 -10.34 35.54 15.54
CA CYS A 195 -9.11 36.34 15.52
C CYS A 195 -7.97 35.77 16.38
N LEU A 196 -8.18 34.66 17.11
CA LEU A 196 -7.18 34.07 18.02
C LEU A 196 -6.53 32.79 17.48
N HIS A 197 -6.84 32.39 16.25
CA HIS A 197 -6.25 31.22 15.56
C HIS A 197 -5.52 31.59 14.27
N HIS A 198 -4.83 32.74 14.27
CA HIS A 198 -3.85 33.10 13.25
C HIS A 198 -2.43 33.12 13.83
#